data_AF-A0A9C9Y5Q7-F1
#
_entry.id   AF-A0A9C9Y5Q7-F1
#
_cell.length_a   1.000
_cell.length_b   1.000
_cell.length_c   1.000
_cell.angle_alpha   90.00
_cell.angle_beta   90.00
_cell.angle_gamma   90.00
#
_symmetry.space_group_name_H-M   'P 1'
#
loop_
_entity.id
_entity.type
_entity.pdbx_description
1 polymer ?
#
loop_
_entity_poly.entity_id
_entity_poly.type
_entity_poly.pdbx_seq_one_letter_code
_entity_poly.pdbx_strand_id
1 'polypeptide(L)'
;MNKIKIINPNEFEAHNHWYPKALNATIHPMISFFLNLEQERIITRYCHLHPTVNDDKLRAVLNHRAKFFLWGGADLLNVTSSAGKRQMVIVENNSCPSGQKSMPLIDDNQEQGSYKLMIERTFKPYLKNLRNNIKGGLAVIYDKNPMKYLDMQR
;
A
#
# COMPACT_ATOMS: atom_id res chain seq x y z
N MET A 1 -8.62 -29.06 10.09
CA MET A 1 -8.75 -28.45 11.42
C MET A 1 -8.29 -27.00 11.30
N ASN A 2 -9.24 -26.06 11.21
CA ASN A 2 -8.92 -24.63 11.01
C ASN A 2 -8.28 -24.08 12.29
N LYS A 3 -6.96 -23.86 12.26
CA LYS A 3 -6.22 -23.32 13.41
C LYS A 3 -6.56 -21.84 13.56
N ILE A 4 -7.39 -21.51 14.54
CA ILE A 4 -7.54 -20.13 15.01
C ILE A 4 -6.25 -19.78 15.76
N LYS A 5 -5.54 -18.74 15.31
CA LYS A 5 -4.38 -18.19 16.01
C LYS A 5 -4.78 -16.87 16.66
N ILE A 6 -4.58 -16.77 17.97
CA ILE A 6 -4.69 -15.50 18.70
C ILE A 6 -3.40 -14.72 18.43
N ILE A 7 -3.53 -13.43 18.10
CA ILE A 7 -2.41 -12.51 17.92
C ILE A 7 -2.49 -11.46 19.02
N ASN A 8 -1.43 -11.38 19.83
CA ASN A 8 -1.33 -10.38 20.90
C ASN A 8 -0.58 -9.13 20.42
N PRO A 9 -0.74 -7.99 21.12
CA PRO A 9 0.13 -6.84 20.91
C PRO A 9 1.61 -7.24 21.03
N ASN A 10 2.47 -6.61 20.22
CA ASN A 10 3.92 -6.81 20.22
C ASN A 10 4.41 -8.20 19.73
N GLU A 11 3.56 -9.00 19.08
CA GLU A 11 3.97 -10.26 18.42
C GLU A 11 4.40 -10.05 16.95
N PHE A 12 4.67 -8.82 16.52
CA PHE A 12 5.08 -8.54 15.16
C PHE A 12 6.57 -8.87 14.98
N GLU A 13 6.89 -9.69 13.99
CA GLU A 13 8.26 -10.05 13.65
C GLU A 13 8.56 -9.66 12.20
N ALA A 14 9.38 -8.62 12.01
CA ALA A 14 9.64 -8.02 10.70
C ALA A 14 10.06 -9.05 9.63
N HIS A 15 10.96 -9.98 9.98
CA HIS A 15 11.50 -10.98 9.05
C HIS A 15 10.43 -11.95 8.49
N ASN A 16 9.29 -12.11 9.16
CA ASN A 16 8.17 -12.92 8.68
C ASN A 16 7.28 -12.18 7.65
N HIS A 17 7.45 -10.87 7.50
CA HIS A 17 6.56 -10.01 6.72
C HIS A 17 7.25 -9.32 5.54
N TRP A 18 8.56 -9.13 5.60
CA TRP A 18 9.35 -8.42 4.61
C TRP A 18 10.35 -9.36 3.91
N TYR A 19 10.69 -9.05 2.66
CA TYR A 19 11.82 -9.74 2.03
C TYR A 19 13.13 -9.28 2.68
N PRO A 20 14.12 -10.17 2.92
CA PRO A 20 15.39 -9.79 3.54
C PRO A 20 16.10 -8.62 2.82
N LYS A 21 16.01 -8.58 1.49
CA LYS A 21 16.58 -7.49 0.68
C LYS A 21 15.94 -6.12 0.98
N ALA A 22 14.65 -6.09 1.35
CA ALA A 22 13.95 -4.86 1.68
C ALA A 22 14.36 -4.34 3.06
N LEU A 23 14.54 -5.23 4.04
CA LEU A 23 14.99 -4.88 5.39
C LEU A 23 16.42 -4.33 5.42
N ASN A 24 17.28 -4.79 4.51
CA ASN A 24 18.68 -4.40 4.46
C ASN A 24 18.95 -3.23 3.50
N ALA A 25 17.93 -2.70 2.84
CA ALA A 25 18.09 -1.63 1.86
C ALA A 25 17.68 -0.28 2.45
N THR A 26 18.42 0.76 2.10
CA THR A 26 18.06 2.13 2.44
C THR A 26 17.25 2.74 1.30
N ILE A 27 16.17 3.45 1.63
CA ILE A 27 15.36 4.16 0.65
C ILE A 27 16.18 5.29 -0.02
N HIS A 28 16.07 5.40 -1.34
CA HIS A 28 16.74 6.48 -2.06
C HIS A 28 16.15 7.85 -1.65
N PRO A 29 16.96 8.89 -1.38
CA PRO A 29 16.46 10.18 -0.88
C PRO A 29 15.36 10.82 -1.73
N MET A 30 15.48 10.76 -3.06
CA MET A 30 14.43 11.27 -3.97
C MET A 30 13.09 10.54 -3.80
N ILE A 31 13.12 9.23 -3.53
CA ILE A 31 11.90 8.44 -3.32
C ILE A 31 11.31 8.76 -1.96
N SER A 32 12.15 8.86 -0.92
CA SER A 32 11.71 9.31 0.41
C SER A 32 11.05 10.69 0.35
N PHE A 33 11.67 11.65 -0.34
CA PHE A 33 11.09 12.97 -0.58
C PHE A 33 9.73 12.89 -1.27
N PHE A 34 9.63 12.08 -2.34
CA PHE A 34 8.39 11.90 -3.07
C PHE A 34 7.26 11.31 -2.20
N LEU A 35 7.55 10.29 -1.40
CA LEU A 35 6.57 9.66 -0.50
C LEU A 35 6.10 10.57 0.64
N ASN A 36 6.86 11.62 0.95
CA ASN A 36 6.52 12.63 1.94
C ASN A 36 5.92 13.92 1.35
N LEU A 37 5.61 13.94 0.04
CA LEU A 37 4.97 15.11 -0.56
C LEU A 37 3.52 15.25 -0.11
N GLU A 38 3.15 16.48 0.24
CA GLU A 38 1.76 16.86 0.45
C GLU A 38 0.95 16.78 -0.85
N GLN A 39 -0.34 16.48 -0.72
CA GLN A 39 -1.25 16.35 -1.85
C GLN A 39 -1.27 17.60 -2.74
N GLU A 40 -1.23 18.82 -2.17
CA GLU A 40 -1.15 20.06 -2.94
C GLU A 40 0.11 20.14 -3.80
N ARG A 41 1.25 19.73 -3.26
CA ARG A 41 2.50 19.72 -4.02
C ARG A 41 2.46 18.71 -5.15
N ILE A 42 1.81 17.56 -4.95
CA ILE A 42 1.59 16.55 -5.99
C ILE A 42 0.72 17.13 -7.12
N ILE A 43 -0.42 17.74 -6.77
CA ILE A 43 -1.35 18.35 -7.74
C ILE A 43 -0.63 19.44 -8.54
N THR A 44 0.01 20.40 -7.87
CA THR A 44 0.72 21.50 -8.53
C THR A 44 1.79 21.00 -9.50
N ARG A 45 2.58 20.00 -9.10
CA ARG A 45 3.60 19.41 -9.97
C ARG A 45 2.98 18.69 -11.16
N TYR A 46 1.90 17.93 -10.95
CA TYR A 46 1.22 17.21 -12.03
C TYR A 46 0.61 18.16 -13.04
N CYS A 47 -0.11 19.19 -12.60
CA CYS A 47 -0.70 20.19 -13.50
C CYS A 47 0.36 21.04 -14.22
N HIS A 48 1.53 21.28 -13.62
CA HIS A 48 2.64 21.93 -14.30
C HIS A 48 3.18 21.10 -15.48
N LEU A 49 3.29 19.77 -15.31
CA LEU A 49 3.71 18.84 -16.36
C LEU A 49 2.60 18.55 -17.38
N HIS A 50 1.34 18.73 -16.98
CA HIS A 50 0.15 18.46 -17.78
C HIS A 50 -0.81 19.67 -17.77
N PRO A 51 -0.52 20.75 -18.52
CA PRO A 51 -1.25 22.03 -18.42
C PRO A 51 -2.74 21.96 -18.77
N THR A 52 -3.19 20.89 -19.44
CA THR A 52 -4.59 20.68 -19.82
C THR A 52 -5.42 20.04 -18.70
N VAL A 53 -4.79 19.61 -17.61
CA VAL A 53 -5.46 18.98 -16.48
C VAL A 53 -6.07 20.06 -15.59
N ASN A 54 -7.36 19.88 -15.26
CA ASN A 54 -8.03 20.72 -14.28
C ASN A 54 -7.68 20.25 -12.85
N ASP A 55 -7.11 21.16 -12.06
CA ASP A 55 -6.62 20.90 -10.71
C ASP A 55 -7.74 20.60 -9.72
N ASP A 56 -8.88 21.29 -9.79
CA ASP A 56 -10.07 21.03 -8.96
C ASP A 56 -10.62 19.61 -9.17
N LYS A 57 -10.66 19.14 -10.43
CA LYS A 57 -11.08 17.77 -10.74
C LYS A 57 -10.06 16.75 -10.27
N LEU A 58 -8.76 17.01 -10.44
CA LEU A 58 -7.72 16.13 -9.92
C LEU A 58 -7.80 16.01 -8.39
N ARG A 59 -7.98 17.13 -7.70
CA ARG A 59 -8.22 17.20 -6.25
C ARG A 59 -9.44 16.39 -5.84
N ALA A 60 -10.54 16.50 -6.57
CA ALA A 60 -11.74 15.71 -6.32
C ALA A 60 -11.50 14.20 -6.48
N VAL A 61 -10.74 13.79 -7.50
CA VAL A 61 -10.35 12.39 -7.72
C VAL A 61 -9.47 11.87 -6.58
N LEU A 62 -8.44 12.61 -6.17
CA LEU A 62 -7.53 12.20 -5.09
C LEU A 62 -8.23 12.12 -3.72
N ASN A 63 -9.26 12.93 -3.50
CA ASN A 63 -10.06 12.91 -2.27
C ASN A 63 -11.21 11.89 -2.30
N HIS A 64 -11.45 11.23 -3.44
CA HIS A 64 -12.50 10.23 -3.55
C HIS A 64 -12.25 9.05 -2.60
N ARG A 65 -13.29 8.64 -1.88
CA ARG A 65 -13.26 7.43 -1.04
C ARG A 65 -14.33 6.46 -1.52
N ALA A 66 -13.89 5.28 -1.96
CA ALA A 66 -14.79 4.21 -2.33
C ALA A 66 -15.57 3.71 -1.11
N LYS A 67 -16.84 3.33 -1.30
CA LYS A 67 -17.69 2.82 -0.21
C LYS A 67 -17.39 1.37 0.17
N PHE A 68 -17.04 0.55 -0.82
CA PHE A 68 -16.91 -0.91 -0.65
C PHE A 68 -15.49 -1.42 -0.94
N PHE A 69 -14.78 -0.78 -1.86
CA PHE A 69 -13.46 -1.20 -2.32
C PHE A 69 -12.37 -0.30 -1.73
N LEU A 70 -12.08 -0.51 -0.44
CA LEU A 70 -11.25 0.39 0.35
C LEU A 70 -9.75 0.27 0.07
N TRP A 71 -9.32 -0.90 -0.41
CA TRP A 71 -7.93 -1.22 -0.66
C TRP A 71 -7.84 -2.01 -1.96
N GLY A 72 -7.02 -1.51 -2.88
CA GLY A 72 -6.77 -2.15 -4.16
C GLY A 72 -5.39 -1.79 -4.67
N GLY A 73 -4.89 -2.61 -5.59
CA GLY A 73 -3.66 -2.37 -6.32
C GLY A 73 -3.97 -2.16 -7.79
N ALA A 74 -3.06 -1.54 -8.50
CA ALA A 74 -3.07 -1.50 -9.95
C ALA A 74 -1.66 -1.80 -10.44
N ASP A 75 -1.58 -2.61 -11.49
CA ASP A 75 -0.33 -2.91 -12.15
C ASP A 75 -0.19 -1.96 -13.32
N LEU A 76 0.90 -1.17 -13.31
CA LEU A 76 1.13 -0.14 -14.30
C LEU A 76 2.38 -0.41 -15.12
N LEU A 77 2.30 -0.11 -16.42
CA LEU A 77 3.44 -0.12 -17.33
C LEU A 77 3.72 1.28 -17.85
N ASN A 78 4.99 1.68 -17.83
CA ASN A 78 5.44 2.89 -18.52
C ASN A 78 5.78 2.54 -19.97
N VAL A 79 4.87 2.87 -20.89
CA VAL A 79 4.97 2.48 -22.30
C VAL A 79 5.27 3.70 -23.17
N THR A 80 5.89 3.46 -24.32
CA THR A 80 6.11 4.48 -25.36
C THR A 80 5.36 4.06 -26.62
N SER A 81 4.50 4.92 -27.16
CA SER A 81 3.81 4.63 -28.42
C SER A 81 4.77 4.64 -29.62
N SER A 82 4.33 4.13 -30.77
CA SER A 82 5.08 4.21 -32.03
C SER A 82 5.44 5.64 -32.44
N ALA A 83 4.61 6.62 -32.06
CA ALA A 83 4.86 8.04 -32.26
C ALA A 83 5.75 8.69 -31.16
N GLY A 84 6.32 7.90 -30.25
CA GLY A 84 7.23 8.38 -29.19
C GLY A 84 6.54 8.90 -27.92
N LYS A 85 5.21 8.75 -27.78
CA LYS A 85 4.48 9.25 -26.60
C LYS A 85 4.67 8.31 -25.41
N ARG A 86 5.33 8.81 -24.35
CA ARG A 86 5.48 8.11 -23.06
C ARG A 86 4.24 8.29 -22.19
N GLN A 87 3.71 7.21 -21.64
CA GLN A 87 2.55 7.25 -20.75
C GLN A 87 2.49 6.02 -19.83
N MET A 88 1.89 6.19 -18.67
CA MET A 88 1.54 5.08 -17.78
C MET A 88 0.23 4.45 -18.28
N VAL A 89 0.20 3.12 -18.39
CA VAL A 89 -0.99 2.34 -18.74
C VAL A 89 -1.28 1.36 -17.61
N ILE A 90 -2.56 1.26 -17.23
CA ILE A 90 -3.06 0.28 -16.26
C ILE A 90 -3.31 -1.02 -17.01
N VAL A 91 -2.74 -2.11 -16.50
CA VAL A 91 -2.88 -3.45 -17.08
C VAL A 91 -3.89 -4.27 -16.29
N GLU A 92 -3.83 -4.20 -14.96
CA GLU A 92 -4.66 -4.98 -14.06
C GLU A 92 -5.01 -4.19 -12.81
N ASN A 93 -6.21 -4.43 -12.27
CA ASN A 93 -6.61 -3.97 -10.95
C ASN A 93 -6.77 -5.18 -10.01
N ASN A 94 -6.17 -5.07 -8.83
CA ASN A 94 -6.09 -6.12 -7.83
C ASN A 94 -6.94 -5.77 -6.59
N SER A 95 -7.76 -6.69 -6.10
CA SER A 95 -8.63 -6.50 -4.91
C SER A 95 -7.97 -6.88 -3.58
N CYS A 96 -6.82 -7.54 -3.63
CA CYS A 96 -6.06 -7.93 -2.45
C CYS A 96 -4.55 -7.88 -2.73
N PRO A 97 -3.99 -6.69 -3.02
CA PRO A 97 -2.57 -6.60 -3.32
C PRO A 97 -1.76 -6.93 -2.07
N SER A 98 -0.58 -7.52 -2.27
CA SER A 98 0.25 -8.04 -1.19
C SER A 98 0.87 -6.98 -0.27
N GLY A 99 0.61 -5.69 -0.50
CA GLY A 99 1.29 -4.58 0.15
C GLY A 99 2.72 -4.38 -0.34
N GLN A 100 3.53 -3.62 0.40
CA GLN A 100 4.87 -3.16 -0.01
C GLN A 100 6.02 -4.06 0.46
N LYS A 101 5.88 -5.40 0.42
CA LYS A 101 6.86 -6.37 0.97
C LYS A 101 8.31 -6.22 0.51
N SER A 102 8.51 -5.63 -0.66
CA SER A 102 9.79 -5.45 -1.33
C SER A 102 10.32 -4.02 -1.28
N MET A 103 9.55 -3.08 -0.74
CA MET A 103 9.97 -1.70 -0.60
C MET A 103 10.80 -1.54 0.68
N PRO A 104 11.95 -0.86 0.63
CA PRO A 104 12.65 -0.42 1.83
C PRO A 104 11.73 0.34 2.79
N LEU A 105 12.00 0.25 4.09
CA LEU A 105 11.29 1.06 5.08
C LEU A 105 11.59 2.55 4.84
N ILE A 106 10.58 3.39 5.09
CA ILE A 106 10.76 4.86 5.06
C ILE A 106 11.50 5.31 6.33
N ASP A 107 11.24 4.63 7.44
CA ASP A 107 11.90 4.82 8.74
C ASP A 107 12.22 3.43 9.31
N ASP A 108 13.52 3.14 9.46
CA ASP A 108 14.02 1.85 9.93
C ASP A 108 13.63 1.56 11.39
N ASN A 109 13.25 2.58 12.17
CA ASN A 109 12.74 2.41 13.53
C ASN A 109 11.25 2.00 13.56
N GLN A 110 10.56 2.00 12.41
CA GLN A 110 9.16 1.60 12.29
C GLN A 110 9.07 0.25 11.54
N GLU A 111 9.36 -0.84 12.24
CA GLU A 111 9.42 -2.20 11.67
C GLU A 111 8.13 -2.65 10.97
N GLN A 112 6.97 -2.12 11.40
CA GLN A 112 5.67 -2.40 10.79
C GLN A 112 5.46 -1.64 9.47
N GLY A 113 6.29 -0.64 9.19
CA GLY A 113 6.35 0.11 7.95
C GLY A 113 4.99 0.58 7.43
N SER A 114 4.80 0.45 6.13
CA SER A 114 3.56 0.86 5.46
C SER A 114 2.35 -0.01 5.80
N TYR A 115 2.52 -1.22 6.35
CA TYR A 115 1.37 -2.01 6.80
C TYR A 115 0.63 -1.34 7.95
N LYS A 116 1.36 -0.78 8.93
CA LYS A 116 0.76 0.00 10.01
C LYS A 116 -0.05 1.17 9.46
N LEU A 117 0.58 1.97 8.59
CA LEU A 117 -0.07 3.12 7.97
C LEU A 117 -1.33 2.72 7.18
N MET A 118 -1.26 1.64 6.41
CA MET A 118 -2.38 1.11 5.64
C MET A 118 -3.55 0.72 6.57
N ILE A 119 -3.29 -0.05 7.63
CA ILE A 119 -4.33 -0.47 8.58
C ILE A 119 -4.92 0.74 9.32
N GLU A 120 -4.07 1.64 9.82
CA GLU A 120 -4.49 2.78 10.64
C GLU A 120 -5.25 3.84 9.84
N ARG A 121 -4.86 4.10 8.59
CA ARG A 121 -5.48 5.14 7.76
C ARG A 121 -6.66 4.62 6.93
N THR A 122 -6.63 3.34 6.56
CA THR A 122 -7.66 2.75 5.68
C THR A 122 -8.73 2.03 6.47
N PHE A 123 -8.37 1.07 7.34
CA PHE A 123 -9.34 0.16 7.94
C PHE A 123 -9.83 0.61 9.32
N LYS A 124 -8.91 1.10 10.18
CA LYS A 124 -9.23 1.55 11.54
C LYS A 124 -10.39 2.56 11.61
N PRO A 125 -10.52 3.56 10.69
CA PRO A 125 -11.65 4.49 10.71
C PRO A 125 -13.00 3.80 10.51
N TYR A 126 -13.07 2.77 9.65
CA TYR A 126 -14.30 2.01 9.40
C TYR A 126 -14.65 1.06 10.55
N LEU A 127 -13.63 0.57 11.28
CA LEU A 127 -13.83 -0.35 12.40
C LEU A 127 -14.22 0.35 13.70
N LYS A 128 -13.95 1.67 13.84
CA LYS A 128 -14.10 2.42 15.11
C LYS A 128 -15.50 2.31 15.72
N ASN A 129 -16.55 2.32 14.90
CA ASN A 129 -17.94 2.27 15.37
C ASN A 129 -18.54 0.86 15.37
N LEU A 130 -17.84 -0.12 14.78
CA LEU A 130 -18.36 -1.48 14.62
C LEU A 130 -18.46 -2.22 15.97
N ARG A 131 -17.53 -1.94 16.89
CA ARG A 131 -17.48 -2.56 18.22
C ARG A 131 -18.70 -2.24 19.10
N ASN A 132 -19.36 -1.10 18.87
CA ASN A 132 -20.54 -0.73 19.64
C ASN A 132 -21.79 -1.51 19.19
N ASN A 133 -21.76 -2.11 18.00
CA ASN A 133 -22.93 -2.73 17.36
C ASN A 133 -22.85 -4.25 17.24
N ILE A 134 -21.72 -4.86 17.62
CA ILE A 134 -21.48 -6.30 17.45
C ILE A 134 -20.97 -6.89 18.76
N LYS A 135 -21.59 -7.98 19.20
CA LYS A 135 -21.09 -8.81 20.31
C LYS A 135 -20.00 -9.73 19.78
N GLY A 136 -18.76 -9.60 20.26
CA GLY A 136 -17.64 -10.48 19.88
C GLY A 136 -16.31 -9.75 19.66
N GLY A 137 -15.39 -10.43 18.99
CA GLY A 137 -14.07 -9.92 18.61
C GLY A 137 -13.95 -9.65 17.11
N LEU A 138 -12.88 -8.97 16.72
CA LEU A 138 -12.48 -8.87 15.31
C LEU A 138 -11.59 -10.05 14.95
N ALA A 139 -11.88 -10.69 13.82
CA ALA A 139 -11.04 -11.74 13.26
C ALA A 139 -10.61 -11.33 11.85
N VAL A 140 -9.37 -11.67 11.49
CA VAL A 140 -8.88 -11.56 10.12
C VAL A 140 -8.96 -12.93 9.48
N ILE A 141 -9.74 -13.04 8.42
CA ILE A 141 -9.78 -14.24 7.58
C ILE A 141 -8.73 -14.03 6.49
N TYR A 142 -7.79 -14.96 6.38
CA TYR A 142 -6.78 -14.94 5.33
C TYR A 142 -6.64 -16.33 4.73
N ASP A 143 -6.57 -16.38 3.40
CA ASP A 143 -6.28 -17.60 2.63
C ASP A 143 -4.81 -17.57 2.20
N LYS A 144 -3.92 -17.63 3.20
CA LYS A 144 -2.49 -17.60 2.94
C LYS A 144 -1.87 -18.87 3.51
N ASN A 145 -1.17 -19.59 2.63
CA ASN A 145 -0.22 -20.60 3.06
C ASN A 145 0.92 -19.87 3.81
N PRO A 146 1.23 -20.21 5.08
CA PRO A 146 2.41 -19.68 5.75
C PRO A 146 3.61 -19.86 4.82
N MET A 147 4.36 -18.79 4.56
CA MET A 147 5.49 -18.81 3.62
C MET A 147 6.43 -19.97 3.98
N LYS A 148 6.35 -21.09 3.26
CA LYS A 148 7.50 -21.97 3.09
C LYS A 148 8.40 -21.19 2.16
N TYR A 149 9.53 -20.71 2.67
CA TYR A 149 10.62 -20.28 1.82
C TYR A 149 10.92 -21.46 0.89
N LEU A 150 10.47 -21.40 -0.36
CA LEU A 150 11.13 -22.15 -1.40
C LEU A 150 12.48 -21.48 -1.51
N ASP A 151 13.50 -22.14 -0.97
CA ASP A 151 14.89 -21.95 -1.37
C ASP A 151 14.95 -22.09 -2.89
N MET A 152 14.74 -20.98 -3.61
CA MET A 152 15.25 -20.85 -4.96
C MET A 152 16.74 -20.59 -4.81
N GLN A 153 17.49 -21.65 -4.48
CA GLN A 153 18.87 -21.74 -4.92
C GLN A 153 18.84 -21.78 -6.45
N ARG A 154 19.26 -20.69 -7.05
CA ARG A 154 19.82 -20.64 -8.41
C ARG A 154 21.17 -19.97 -8.31
#